data_AF-A0A5M4A9E6-F1
#
_entry.id   AF-A0A5M4A9E6-F1
#
_cell.length_a   1.000
_cell.length_b   1.000
_cell.length_c   1.000
_cell.angle_alpha   90.00
_cell.angle_beta   90.00
_cell.angle_gamma   90.00
#
_symmetry.space_group_name_H-M   'P 1'
#
loop_
_entity.id
_entity.type
_entity.pdbx_description
1 polymer ?
#
loop_
_entity_poly.entity_id
_entity_poly.type
_entity_poly.pdbx_seq_one_letter_code
_entity_poly.pdbx_strand_id
1 'polypeptide(L)'
;MKEQTLKDYFDEKVTVDTLATDLKDSQQKTGYDTSSVCVDQIKEEGEYQVTRKHLLKLCNDTIKGHLTPGDLNTVAFALLASEYFTWDSETGNGDIVSTTTYDWDNPDLNFDLTIDNLKLWREYLETGEYKLKEVSGQNESELRPSRRILKDKRDAELHPKWKKDFKKIREILNEWDPLGVADVVDDEYDEINFLAYSVLMRNGGIEEIKKSIKGYLAQSMEIDETDEKLEEISMKIKNAVQKT
;
A
#
# COMPACT_ATOMS: atom_id res chain seq x y z
N MET A 1 13.27 4.61 -18.72
CA MET A 1 14.12 5.44 -17.85
C MET A 1 15.18 4.56 -17.23
N LYS A 2 16.32 5.13 -16.89
CA LYS A 2 17.44 4.46 -16.24
C LYS A 2 17.50 4.87 -14.79
N GLU A 3 17.53 3.89 -13.89
CA GLU A 3 17.70 4.16 -12.46
C GLU A 3 18.98 4.95 -12.18
N GLN A 4 20.05 4.68 -12.94
CA GLN A 4 21.30 5.44 -12.85
C GLN A 4 21.11 6.93 -13.10
N THR A 5 20.28 7.31 -14.07
CA THR A 5 20.00 8.73 -14.37
C THR A 5 19.20 9.39 -13.26
N LEU A 6 18.23 8.69 -12.65
CA LEU A 6 17.49 9.18 -11.49
C LEU A 6 18.40 9.37 -10.27
N LYS A 7 19.26 8.38 -9.99
CA LYS A 7 20.27 8.46 -8.93
C LYS A 7 21.21 9.64 -9.15
N ASP A 8 21.76 9.79 -10.35
CA ASP A 8 22.65 10.89 -10.68
C ASP A 8 21.95 12.26 -10.61
N TYR A 9 20.64 12.30 -10.88
CA TYR A 9 19.85 13.51 -10.66
C TYR A 9 19.70 13.83 -9.18
N PHE A 10 19.45 12.84 -8.31
CA PHE A 10 19.43 13.05 -6.86
C PHE A 10 20.79 13.50 -6.31
N ASP A 11 21.88 12.94 -6.85
CA ASP A 11 23.26 13.32 -6.54
C ASP A 11 23.71 14.65 -7.18
N GLU A 12 22.82 15.36 -7.89
CA GLU A 12 23.11 16.63 -8.58
C GLU A 12 24.20 16.53 -9.68
N LYS A 13 24.45 15.33 -10.20
CA LYS A 13 25.41 15.08 -11.28
C LYS A 13 24.83 15.31 -12.67
N VAL A 14 23.51 15.21 -12.81
CA VAL A 14 22.78 15.56 -14.04
C VAL A 14 21.68 16.58 -13.76
N THR A 15 21.30 17.33 -14.80
CA THR A 15 20.24 18.34 -14.71
C THR A 15 18.86 17.71 -14.84
N VAL A 16 17.82 18.48 -14.52
CA VAL A 16 16.43 18.07 -14.74
C VAL A 16 16.14 17.82 -16.23
N ASP A 17 16.74 18.59 -17.15
CA ASP A 17 16.55 18.39 -18.59
C ASP A 17 17.10 17.03 -19.05
N THR A 18 18.22 16.60 -18.48
CA THR A 18 18.78 15.27 -18.74
C THR A 18 17.85 14.18 -18.22
N LEU A 19 17.31 14.34 -17.01
CA LEU A 19 16.33 13.41 -16.45
C LEU A 19 15.05 13.36 -17.29
N ALA A 20 14.49 14.51 -17.67
CA ALA A 20 13.29 14.60 -18.50
C ALA A 20 13.51 13.92 -19.87
N THR A 21 14.70 14.04 -20.44
CA THR A 21 15.06 13.36 -21.69
C THR A 21 15.11 11.84 -21.53
N ASP A 22 15.59 11.32 -20.39
CA ASP A 22 15.63 9.88 -20.10
C ASP A 22 14.26 9.29 -19.74
N LEU A 23 13.38 10.12 -19.16
CA LEU A 23 11.98 9.77 -18.88
C LEU A 23 11.11 9.79 -20.14
N LYS A 24 11.50 10.55 -21.15
CA LYS A 24 10.77 10.60 -22.42
C LYS A 24 10.61 9.20 -23.01
N ASP A 25 9.38 8.87 -23.39
CA ASP A 25 8.99 7.58 -23.99
C ASP A 25 9.20 6.36 -23.08
N SER A 26 9.55 6.56 -21.79
CA SER A 26 9.75 5.47 -20.84
C SER A 26 8.46 4.87 -20.30
N GLN A 27 7.37 5.63 -20.37
CA GLN A 27 6.01 5.17 -20.17
C GLN A 27 5.23 5.35 -21.47
N GLN A 28 4.57 4.28 -21.92
CA GLN A 28 3.79 4.28 -23.15
C GLN A 28 2.42 3.66 -22.89
N LYS A 29 1.36 4.36 -23.31
CA LYS A 29 0.01 3.81 -23.27
C LYS A 29 -0.12 2.69 -24.31
N THR A 30 -0.40 1.47 -23.86
CA THR A 30 -0.51 0.27 -24.70
C THR A 30 -1.95 -0.19 -24.90
N GLY A 31 -2.89 0.30 -24.09
CA GLY A 31 -4.31 -0.01 -24.17
C GLY A 31 -5.21 1.15 -23.70
N TYR A 32 -6.48 0.85 -23.40
CA TYR A 32 -7.43 1.85 -22.91
C TYR A 32 -7.07 2.35 -21.50
N ASP A 33 -6.72 1.41 -20.63
CA ASP A 33 -6.41 1.53 -19.21
C ASP A 33 -5.01 0.97 -18.85
N THR A 34 -4.24 0.59 -19.87
CA THR A 34 -2.98 -0.12 -19.71
C THR A 34 -1.81 0.69 -20.26
N SER A 35 -0.75 0.77 -19.47
CA SER A 35 0.51 1.43 -19.81
C SER A 35 1.67 0.48 -19.57
N SER A 36 2.69 0.52 -20.44
CA SER A 36 3.96 -0.15 -20.24
C SER A 36 4.98 0.86 -19.74
N VAL A 37 5.72 0.50 -18.70
CA VAL A 37 6.85 1.30 -18.17
C VAL A 37 8.13 0.49 -18.35
N CYS A 38 9.15 1.09 -18.94
CA CYS A 38 10.47 0.48 -19.12
C CYS A 38 11.47 1.12 -18.15
N VAL A 39 11.98 0.32 -17.21
CA VAL A 39 13.00 0.71 -16.22
C VAL A 39 14.27 -0.11 -16.46
N ASP A 40 15.37 0.58 -16.75
CA ASP A 40 16.70 -0.01 -16.86
C ASP A 40 17.39 0.08 -15.48
N GLN A 41 17.47 -1.08 -14.83
CA GLN A 41 17.90 -1.20 -13.44
C GLN A 41 19.41 -1.06 -13.27
N ILE A 42 19.85 -0.48 -12.15
CA ILE A 42 21.25 -0.53 -11.74
C ILE A 42 21.59 -1.98 -11.37
N LYS A 43 22.65 -2.51 -11.99
CA LYS A 43 23.10 -3.90 -11.77
C LYS A 43 24.20 -4.03 -10.72
N GLU A 44 24.67 -2.91 -10.18
CA GLU A 44 25.71 -2.89 -9.16
C GLU A 44 25.10 -3.27 -7.80
N GLU A 45 25.85 -4.02 -7.00
CA GLU A 45 25.46 -4.32 -5.62
C GLU A 45 25.41 -3.03 -4.79
N GLY A 46 24.34 -2.87 -4.01
CA GLY A 46 24.19 -1.76 -3.07
C GLY A 46 22.76 -1.26 -2.98
N GLU A 47 22.59 -0.21 -2.19
CA GLU A 47 21.32 0.47 -1.99
C GLU A 47 21.52 1.99 -2.03
N TYR A 48 20.50 2.70 -2.47
CA TYR A 48 20.46 4.15 -2.45
C TYR A 48 19.29 4.66 -1.62
N GLN A 49 19.61 5.32 -0.51
CA GLN A 49 18.63 5.85 0.42
C GLN A 49 17.92 7.09 -0.15
N VAL A 50 16.63 6.93 -0.46
CA VAL A 50 15.75 8.00 -0.92
C VAL A 50 15.21 8.77 0.28
N THR A 51 15.25 10.10 0.19
CA THR A 51 14.85 10.99 1.28
C THR A 51 13.75 11.95 0.83
N ARG A 52 13.09 12.59 1.81
CA ARG A 52 12.15 13.69 1.55
C ARG A 52 12.75 14.79 0.68
N LYS A 53 14.05 15.07 0.82
CA LYS A 53 14.76 16.08 0.00
C LYS A 53 14.75 15.70 -1.48
N HIS A 54 14.91 14.41 -1.79
CA HIS A 54 14.88 13.90 -3.17
C HIS A 54 13.49 14.08 -3.77
N LEU A 55 12.43 13.70 -3.04
CA LEU A 55 11.05 13.89 -3.49
C LEU A 55 10.67 15.38 -3.61
N LEU A 56 11.13 16.24 -2.69
CA LEU A 56 10.94 17.70 -2.80
C LEU A 56 11.55 18.26 -4.08
N LYS A 57 12.70 17.73 -4.50
CA LYS A 57 13.36 18.16 -5.73
C LYS A 57 12.47 17.85 -6.95
N LEU A 58 12.01 16.60 -7.07
CA LEU A 58 11.09 16.16 -8.13
C LEU A 58 9.79 16.97 -8.13
N CYS A 59 9.18 17.15 -6.95
CA CYS A 59 7.94 17.90 -6.80
C CYS A 59 8.11 19.36 -7.26
N ASN A 60 9.19 20.02 -6.86
CA ASN A 60 9.47 21.40 -7.26
C ASN A 60 9.75 21.54 -8.75
N ASP A 61 10.49 20.61 -9.36
CA ASP A 61 10.75 20.62 -10.80
C ASP A 61 9.48 20.34 -11.61
N THR A 62 8.57 19.51 -11.09
CA THR A 62 7.25 19.29 -11.69
C THR A 62 6.36 20.54 -11.57
N ILE A 63 6.31 21.20 -10.41
CA ILE A 63 5.56 22.45 -10.19
C ILE A 63 6.06 23.57 -11.12
N LYS A 64 7.37 23.61 -11.39
CA LYS A 64 7.98 24.59 -12.32
C LYS A 64 7.78 24.24 -13.79
N GLY A 65 7.27 23.04 -14.10
CA GLY A 65 7.06 22.57 -15.46
C GLY A 65 8.32 22.05 -16.15
N HIS A 66 9.40 21.77 -15.41
CA HIS A 66 10.57 21.09 -15.96
C HIS A 66 10.33 19.59 -16.13
N LEU A 67 9.48 19.01 -15.28
CA LEU A 67 8.95 17.65 -15.39
C LEU A 67 7.43 17.73 -15.57
N THR A 68 6.87 16.77 -16.29
CA THR A 68 5.43 16.61 -16.41
C THR A 68 4.87 15.75 -15.28
N PRO A 69 3.55 15.81 -15.01
CA PRO A 69 2.90 14.86 -14.11
C PRO A 69 3.16 13.38 -14.47
N GLY A 70 3.20 13.06 -15.77
CA GLY A 70 3.51 11.69 -16.24
C GLY A 70 4.96 11.27 -15.93
N ASP A 71 5.90 12.20 -16.05
CA ASP A 71 7.30 11.98 -15.65
C ASP A 71 7.40 11.66 -14.15
N LEU A 72 6.66 12.41 -13.32
CA LEU A 72 6.61 12.18 -11.88
C LEU A 72 6.00 10.83 -11.52
N ASN A 73 4.91 10.43 -12.19
CA ASN A 73 4.31 9.11 -12.05
C ASN A 73 5.31 8.00 -12.41
N THR A 74 6.02 8.15 -13.53
CA THR A 74 7.02 7.17 -13.97
C THR A 74 8.18 7.05 -12.97
N VAL A 75 8.65 8.16 -12.41
CA VAL A 75 9.68 8.13 -11.37
C VAL A 75 9.16 7.43 -10.11
N ALA A 76 7.92 7.72 -9.70
CA ALA A 76 7.31 7.07 -8.54
C ALA A 76 7.20 5.54 -8.72
N PHE A 77 6.74 5.10 -9.89
CA PHE A 77 6.74 3.68 -10.28
C PHE A 77 8.13 3.07 -10.16
N ALA A 78 9.15 3.71 -10.72
CA ALA A 78 10.52 3.20 -10.70
C ALA A 78 11.08 3.11 -9.27
N LEU A 79 10.75 4.07 -8.39
CA LEU A 79 11.16 4.02 -6.99
C LEU A 79 10.50 2.85 -6.23
N LEU A 80 9.24 2.53 -6.52
CA LEU A 80 8.52 1.43 -5.86
C LEU A 80 8.89 0.05 -6.40
N ALA A 81 9.19 -0.05 -7.69
CA ALA A 81 9.53 -1.30 -8.36
C ALA A 81 11.02 -1.67 -8.26
N SER A 82 11.87 -0.78 -7.73
CA SER A 82 13.31 -0.97 -7.63
C SER A 82 13.71 -1.58 -6.29
N GLU A 83 14.56 -2.59 -6.32
CA GLU A 83 15.24 -3.10 -5.12
C GLU A 83 16.43 -2.23 -4.71
N TYR A 84 16.93 -1.37 -5.60
CA TYR A 84 18.10 -0.53 -5.36
C TYR A 84 17.75 0.74 -4.57
N PHE A 85 16.56 1.32 -4.80
CA PHE A 85 16.11 2.50 -4.08
C PHE A 85 15.39 2.10 -2.79
N THR A 86 15.94 2.50 -1.65
CA THR A 86 15.41 2.13 -0.33
C THR A 86 15.10 3.36 0.51
N TRP A 87 14.23 3.21 1.50
CA TRP A 87 13.97 4.22 2.53
C TRP A 87 13.57 3.52 3.83
N ASP A 88 13.92 4.12 4.97
CA ASP A 88 13.58 3.57 6.28
C ASP A 88 12.11 3.83 6.63
N SER A 89 11.25 2.89 6.22
CA SER A 89 9.82 2.94 6.46
C SER A 89 9.42 2.93 7.93
N GLU A 90 10.30 2.62 8.87
CA GLU A 90 9.98 2.65 10.31
C GLU A 90 10.10 4.06 10.91
N THR A 91 10.69 5.00 10.15
CA THR A 91 10.79 6.39 10.56
C THR A 91 9.66 7.23 9.99
N GLY A 92 9.26 8.28 10.72
CA GLY A 92 8.30 9.26 10.19
C GLY A 92 8.77 9.93 8.88
N ASN A 93 10.07 9.98 8.61
CA ASN A 93 10.58 10.48 7.33
C ASN A 93 10.42 9.48 6.19
N GLY A 94 10.67 8.19 6.43
CA GLY A 94 10.45 7.16 5.41
C GLY A 94 8.98 6.86 5.19
N ASP A 95 8.12 6.99 6.19
CA ASP A 95 6.65 6.93 6.01
C ASP A 95 6.14 8.03 5.07
N ILE A 96 6.67 9.26 5.22
CA ILE A 96 6.37 10.36 4.30
C ILE A 96 6.86 10.05 2.88
N VAL A 97 8.05 9.47 2.72
CA VAL A 97 8.58 9.06 1.41
C VAL A 97 7.68 8.00 0.79
N SER A 98 7.40 6.92 1.52
CA SER A 98 6.54 5.80 1.13
C SER A 98 5.14 6.27 0.71
N THR A 99 4.49 7.09 1.53
CA THR A 99 3.16 7.62 1.24
C THR A 99 3.17 8.48 -0.02
N THR A 100 4.17 9.35 -0.17
CA THR A 100 4.24 10.27 -1.30
C THR A 100 4.52 9.54 -2.61
N THR A 101 5.44 8.57 -2.63
CA THR A 101 5.72 7.77 -3.83
C THR A 101 4.51 6.93 -4.22
N TYR A 102 3.84 6.30 -3.26
CA TYR A 102 2.61 5.54 -3.52
C TYR A 102 1.49 6.41 -4.11
N ASP A 103 1.27 7.60 -3.53
CA ASP A 103 0.30 8.57 -4.02
C ASP A 103 0.58 8.97 -5.48
N TRP A 104 1.85 9.21 -5.81
CA TRP A 104 2.25 9.64 -7.16
C TRP A 104 2.22 8.52 -8.20
N ASP A 105 2.48 7.28 -7.80
CA ASP A 105 2.41 6.11 -8.67
C ASP A 105 0.96 5.73 -9.02
N ASN A 106 0.01 6.03 -8.12
CA ASN A 106 -1.38 5.62 -8.23
C ASN A 106 -2.36 6.81 -8.27
N PRO A 107 -2.22 7.74 -9.24
CA PRO A 107 -3.03 8.95 -9.26
C PRO A 107 -4.53 8.68 -9.49
N ASP A 108 -4.88 7.64 -10.24
CA ASP A 108 -6.27 7.25 -10.51
C ASP A 108 -6.97 6.66 -9.28
N LEU A 109 -6.20 6.10 -8.33
CA LEU A 109 -6.70 5.54 -7.08
C LEU A 109 -6.67 6.56 -5.94
N ASN A 110 -5.66 7.43 -5.93
CA ASN A 110 -5.41 8.37 -4.85
C ASN A 110 -5.85 9.78 -5.24
N PHE A 111 -4.94 10.55 -5.83
CA PHE A 111 -5.18 11.93 -6.21
C PHE A 111 -4.52 12.22 -7.55
N ASP A 112 -5.26 12.87 -8.45
CA ASP A 112 -4.71 13.37 -9.71
C ASP A 112 -3.43 14.18 -9.47
N LEU A 113 -2.41 13.99 -10.32
CA LEU A 113 -1.16 14.76 -10.29
C LEU A 113 -1.31 16.18 -10.84
N THR A 114 -2.28 16.93 -10.31
CA THR A 114 -2.49 18.33 -10.62
C THR A 114 -1.46 19.21 -9.89
N ILE A 115 -1.19 20.40 -10.44
CA ILE A 115 -0.27 21.37 -9.83
C ILE A 115 -0.72 21.78 -8.41
N ASP A 116 -2.03 21.83 -8.15
CA ASP A 116 -2.54 22.19 -6.83
C ASP A 116 -2.33 21.06 -5.81
N ASN A 117 -2.55 19.81 -6.20
CA ASN A 117 -2.21 18.66 -5.35
C ASN A 117 -0.69 18.58 -5.11
N LEU A 118 0.14 18.86 -6.12
CA LEU A 118 1.61 18.93 -5.97
C LEU A 118 2.07 19.97 -4.95
N LYS A 119 1.41 21.12 -4.85
CA LYS A 119 1.72 22.09 -3.78
C LYS A 119 1.43 21.53 -2.40
N LEU A 120 0.37 20.73 -2.25
CA LEU A 120 0.02 20.07 -0.99
C LEU A 120 1.00 18.94 -0.66
N TRP A 121 1.41 18.13 -1.62
CA TRP A 121 2.48 17.14 -1.41
C TRP A 121 3.82 17.81 -1.08
N ARG A 122 4.15 18.95 -1.70
CA ARG A 122 5.34 19.73 -1.31
C ARG A 122 5.26 20.15 0.15
N GLU A 123 4.13 20.71 0.58
CA GLU A 123 3.92 21.11 1.97
C GLU A 123 4.00 19.90 2.93
N TYR A 124 3.45 18.75 2.54
CA TYR A 124 3.59 17.51 3.30
C TYR A 124 5.05 17.07 3.40
N LEU A 125 5.78 17.09 2.28
CA LEU A 125 7.20 16.77 2.24
C LEU A 125 8.07 17.76 3.02
N GLU A 126 7.63 19.00 3.26
CA GLU A 126 8.32 20.00 4.09
C GLU A 126 7.97 19.87 5.59
N THR A 127 6.69 19.66 5.90
CA THR A 127 6.16 19.81 7.27
C THR A 127 5.79 18.50 7.95
N GLY A 128 5.54 17.44 7.17
CA GLY A 128 4.90 16.20 7.64
C GLY A 128 3.39 16.31 7.85
N GLU A 129 2.76 17.45 7.56
CA GLU A 129 1.31 17.64 7.69
C GLU A 129 0.59 17.30 6.37
N TYR A 130 -0.14 16.18 6.36
CA TYR A 130 -0.86 15.73 5.16
C TYR A 130 -2.20 16.46 5.00
N LYS A 131 -2.35 17.23 3.91
CA LYS A 131 -3.51 18.12 3.67
C LYS A 131 -4.36 17.77 2.46
N LEU A 132 -4.00 16.77 1.67
CA LEU A 132 -4.86 16.32 0.58
C LEU A 132 -6.15 15.74 1.18
N LYS A 133 -7.28 16.26 0.72
CA LYS A 133 -8.61 15.83 1.13
C LYS A 133 -9.24 15.11 -0.04
N GLU A 134 -9.65 13.86 0.19
CA GLU A 134 -10.44 13.12 -0.80
C GLU A 134 -11.65 13.95 -1.21
N VAL A 135 -11.92 14.00 -2.52
CA VAL A 135 -13.19 14.52 -3.02
C VAL A 135 -14.25 13.54 -2.54
N SER A 136 -15.07 13.99 -1.59
CA SER A 136 -16.13 13.21 -0.95
C SER A 136 -16.95 12.43 -1.99
N GLY A 137 -16.80 11.10 -2.04
CA GLY A 137 -17.56 10.27 -2.97
C GLY A 137 -17.22 8.79 -3.06
N GLN A 138 -16.08 8.32 -2.55
CA GLN A 138 -15.71 6.91 -2.60
C GLN A 138 -15.29 6.40 -1.22
N ASN A 139 -15.70 5.17 -0.91
CA ASN A 139 -15.67 4.60 0.43
C ASN A 139 -14.23 4.46 0.97
N GLU A 140 -14.02 4.96 2.18
CA GLU A 140 -12.77 4.92 2.95
C GLU A 140 -12.25 3.50 3.28
N SER A 141 -12.91 2.45 2.80
CA SER A 141 -12.62 1.05 3.13
C SER A 141 -11.77 0.30 2.08
N GLU A 142 -11.46 0.91 0.95
CA GLU A 142 -10.74 0.24 -0.15
C GLU A 142 -9.31 0.77 -0.40
N LEU A 143 -8.84 1.77 0.36
CA LEU A 143 -7.53 2.37 0.14
C LEU A 143 -6.78 2.58 1.46
N ARG A 144 -5.53 2.07 1.51
CA ARG A 144 -4.34 2.47 2.30
C ARG A 144 -3.67 1.34 3.12
N PRO A 145 -2.50 0.85 2.67
CA PRO A 145 -1.52 0.20 3.54
C PRO A 145 -0.69 1.21 4.39
N SER A 146 -0.49 2.44 3.89
CA SER A 146 0.49 3.39 4.45
C SER A 146 -0.04 4.30 5.58
N ARG A 147 -1.20 4.02 6.19
CA ARG A 147 -1.65 4.74 7.42
C ARG A 147 -0.93 4.23 8.69
N ARG A 148 0.10 3.38 8.59
CA ARG A 148 0.66 2.65 9.74
C ARG A 148 1.60 3.48 10.62
N ILE A 149 2.08 4.67 10.20
CA ILE A 149 2.97 5.49 11.03
C ILE A 149 2.59 6.96 10.97
N LEU A 150 1.42 7.33 11.52
CA LEU A 150 1.16 8.63 12.18
C LEU A 150 -0.34 8.74 12.47
N LYS A 151 -0.79 8.22 13.63
CA LYS A 151 -1.80 8.88 14.48
C LYS A 151 -2.00 8.15 15.80
N ASP A 152 -1.17 8.56 16.73
CA ASP A 152 -1.43 8.45 18.16
C ASP A 152 -2.69 9.28 18.54
N LYS A 153 -3.50 8.71 19.44
CA LYS A 153 -4.65 9.26 20.19
C LYS A 153 -5.97 9.60 19.49
N ARG A 154 -6.06 9.91 18.20
CA ARG A 154 -7.39 10.17 17.56
C ARG A 154 -8.08 8.94 16.97
N ASP A 155 -7.32 7.88 16.68
CA ASP A 155 -7.88 6.63 16.12
C ASP A 155 -8.56 5.74 17.18
N ALA A 156 -8.32 6.02 18.47
CA ALA A 156 -9.00 5.31 19.57
C ALA A 156 -10.49 5.66 19.68
N GLU A 157 -10.92 6.82 19.16
CA GLU A 157 -12.29 7.31 19.31
C GLU A 157 -13.18 7.10 18.08
N LEU A 158 -12.63 6.67 16.92
CA LEU A 158 -13.37 6.60 15.66
C LEU A 158 -13.20 5.30 14.84
N HIS A 159 -12.70 4.21 15.42
CA HIS A 159 -12.64 2.93 14.67
C HIS A 159 -13.93 2.08 14.79
N PRO A 160 -14.53 1.64 13.67
CA PRO A 160 -15.97 1.47 13.54
C PRO A 160 -16.35 -0.01 13.51
N LYS A 161 -16.39 -0.70 14.66
CA LYS A 161 -16.81 -2.12 14.84
C LYS A 161 -15.99 -3.18 14.05
N TRP A 162 -15.84 -3.04 12.74
CA TRP A 162 -15.13 -3.94 11.83
C TRP A 162 -13.69 -4.21 12.26
N LYS A 163 -12.90 -3.20 12.63
CA LYS A 163 -11.51 -3.38 13.06
C LYS A 163 -11.40 -4.20 14.36
N LYS A 164 -12.39 -4.05 15.26
CA LYS A 164 -12.48 -4.83 16.50
C LYS A 164 -12.88 -6.27 16.21
N ASP A 165 -13.83 -6.47 15.30
CA ASP A 165 -14.31 -7.79 14.93
C ASP A 165 -13.25 -8.56 14.13
N PHE A 166 -12.59 -7.91 13.18
CA PHE A 166 -11.47 -8.44 12.40
C PHE A 166 -10.28 -8.86 13.29
N LYS A 167 -9.96 -8.07 14.33
CA LYS A 167 -8.93 -8.45 15.30
C LYS A 167 -9.29 -9.72 16.07
N LYS A 168 -10.54 -9.84 16.54
CA LYS A 168 -10.98 -11.05 17.27
C LYS A 168 -10.96 -12.29 16.39
N ILE A 169 -11.35 -12.16 15.13
CA ILE A 169 -11.29 -13.27 14.17
C ILE A 169 -9.83 -13.69 13.97
N ARG A 170 -8.92 -12.71 13.80
CA ARG A 170 -7.48 -12.97 13.70
C ARG A 170 -6.95 -13.74 14.91
N GLU A 171 -7.26 -13.28 16.13
CA GLU A 171 -6.84 -13.95 17.37
C GLU A 171 -7.30 -15.42 17.42
N ILE A 172 -8.50 -15.74 16.92
CA ILE A 172 -9.02 -17.12 16.85
C ILE A 172 -8.27 -17.95 15.81
N LEU A 173 -7.94 -17.36 14.66
CA LEU A 173 -7.23 -18.06 13.58
C LEU A 173 -5.78 -18.34 13.98
N ASN A 174 -5.12 -17.40 14.65
CA ASN A 174 -3.74 -17.56 15.12
C ASN A 174 -3.65 -18.53 16.31
N GLU A 175 -4.71 -18.67 17.12
CA GLU A 175 -4.77 -19.73 18.14
C GLU A 175 -4.98 -21.12 17.50
N TRP A 176 -5.69 -21.19 16.38
CA TRP A 176 -5.92 -22.45 15.67
C TRP A 176 -4.69 -22.90 14.87
N ASP A 177 -4.04 -21.97 14.17
CA ASP A 177 -2.75 -22.13 13.47
C ASP A 177 -2.58 -23.48 12.75
N PRO A 178 -3.41 -23.80 11.74
CA PRO A 178 -3.39 -25.09 11.07
C PRO A 178 -2.06 -25.40 10.34
N LEU A 179 -1.26 -24.38 10.03
CA LEU A 179 0.04 -24.52 9.37
C LEU A 179 1.22 -24.52 10.35
N GLY A 180 1.03 -24.11 11.61
CA GLY A 180 2.13 -23.97 12.58
C GLY A 180 3.06 -22.79 12.27
N VAL A 181 2.55 -21.76 11.59
CA VAL A 181 3.33 -20.62 11.07
C VAL A 181 2.94 -19.28 11.69
N ALA A 182 1.95 -19.26 12.58
CA ALA A 182 1.54 -18.03 13.26
C ALA A 182 2.74 -17.41 13.98
N ASP A 183 3.05 -16.15 13.65
CA ASP A 183 4.19 -15.42 14.20
C ASP A 183 3.79 -14.05 14.77
N VAL A 184 4.76 -13.18 15.08
CA VAL A 184 4.48 -11.88 15.71
C VAL A 184 3.96 -10.84 14.70
N VAL A 185 4.23 -11.04 13.41
CA VAL A 185 3.82 -10.18 12.29
C VAL A 185 2.42 -10.60 11.77
N ASP A 186 2.13 -11.91 11.84
CA ASP A 186 0.83 -12.61 11.80
C ASP A 186 -0.14 -12.08 10.72
N ASP A 187 0.27 -12.25 9.45
CA ASP A 187 -0.48 -11.94 8.23
C ASP A 187 -0.88 -13.21 7.43
N GLU A 188 -0.39 -14.38 7.81
CA GLU A 188 -0.54 -15.64 7.09
C GLU A 188 -1.99 -16.11 6.97
N TYR A 189 -2.85 -15.68 7.90
CA TYR A 189 -4.27 -16.01 7.94
C TYR A 189 -5.19 -14.84 7.57
N ASP A 190 -4.65 -13.74 7.02
CA ASP A 190 -5.45 -12.57 6.71
C ASP A 190 -6.52 -12.83 5.64
N GLU A 191 -6.21 -13.66 4.64
CA GLU A 191 -7.19 -14.07 3.64
C GLU A 191 -8.37 -14.86 4.27
N ILE A 192 -8.08 -15.76 5.21
CA ILE A 192 -9.11 -16.51 5.93
C ILE A 192 -9.94 -15.56 6.81
N ASN A 193 -9.29 -14.58 7.43
CA ASN A 193 -9.93 -13.55 8.24
C ASN A 193 -10.91 -12.69 7.41
N PHE A 194 -10.49 -12.24 6.23
CA PHE A 194 -11.34 -11.50 5.29
C PHE A 194 -12.54 -12.32 4.82
N LEU A 195 -12.34 -13.59 4.47
CA LEU A 195 -13.43 -14.48 4.05
C LEU A 195 -14.46 -14.66 5.17
N ALA A 196 -14.02 -14.97 6.37
CA ALA A 196 -14.90 -15.15 7.53
C ALA A 196 -15.66 -13.87 7.87
N TYR A 197 -14.99 -12.72 7.85
CA TYR A 197 -15.61 -11.42 8.11
C TYR A 197 -16.63 -11.03 7.03
N SER A 198 -16.34 -11.27 5.76
CA SER A 198 -17.25 -11.02 4.62
C SER A 198 -18.54 -11.84 4.71
N VAL A 199 -18.47 -13.08 5.19
CA VAL A 199 -19.66 -13.89 5.46
C VAL A 199 -20.51 -13.27 6.58
N LEU A 200 -19.88 -12.85 7.68
CA LEU A 200 -20.58 -12.21 8.80
C LEU A 200 -21.26 -10.89 8.40
N MET A 201 -20.61 -10.07 7.57
CA MET A 201 -21.19 -8.81 7.07
C MET A 201 -22.45 -8.99 6.23
N ARG A 202 -22.62 -10.18 5.63
CA ARG A 202 -23.82 -10.56 4.88
C ARG A 202 -24.85 -11.31 5.74
N ASN A 203 -24.70 -11.28 7.07
CA ASN A 203 -25.49 -12.04 8.04
C ASN A 203 -25.41 -13.56 7.86
N GLY A 204 -24.25 -14.06 7.42
CA GLY A 204 -24.08 -15.47 7.16
C GLY A 204 -24.09 -16.39 8.39
N GLY A 205 -24.41 -17.65 8.13
CA GLY A 205 -24.43 -18.75 9.09
C GLY A 205 -23.05 -19.32 9.42
N ILE A 206 -22.99 -20.17 10.45
CA ILE A 206 -21.77 -20.93 10.78
C ILE A 206 -21.35 -21.80 9.58
N GLU A 207 -22.32 -22.42 8.92
CA GLU A 207 -22.12 -23.24 7.72
C GLU A 207 -21.46 -22.47 6.55
N GLU A 208 -21.79 -21.19 6.37
CA GLU A 208 -21.22 -20.37 5.30
C GLU A 208 -19.79 -19.93 5.62
N ILE A 209 -19.49 -19.67 6.90
CA ILE A 209 -18.14 -19.40 7.38
C ILE A 209 -17.29 -20.66 7.17
N LYS A 210 -17.77 -21.82 7.65
CA LYS A 210 -17.13 -23.13 7.49
C LYS A 210 -16.81 -23.43 6.03
N LYS A 211 -17.79 -23.28 5.14
CA LYS A 211 -17.60 -23.51 3.70
C LYS A 211 -16.53 -22.60 3.10
N SER A 212 -16.49 -21.33 3.50
CA SER A 212 -15.53 -20.35 2.99
C SER A 212 -14.11 -20.68 3.45
N ILE A 213 -13.92 -20.98 4.74
CA ILE A 213 -12.63 -21.39 5.29
C ILE A 213 -12.17 -22.71 4.64
N LYS A 214 -13.04 -23.73 4.58
CA LYS A 214 -12.73 -25.03 3.96
C LYS A 214 -12.29 -24.88 2.51
N GLY A 215 -13.00 -24.06 1.73
CA GLY A 215 -12.69 -23.81 0.33
C GLY A 215 -11.30 -23.22 0.14
N TYR A 216 -10.95 -22.22 0.97
CA TYR A 216 -9.64 -21.58 0.90
C TYR A 216 -8.51 -22.51 1.34
N LEU A 217 -8.67 -23.24 2.46
CA LEU A 217 -7.66 -24.20 2.92
C LEU A 217 -7.34 -25.26 1.85
N ALA A 218 -8.37 -25.83 1.22
CA ALA A 218 -8.19 -26.87 0.23
C ALA A 218 -7.59 -26.36 -1.09
N GLN A 219 -7.94 -25.14 -1.51
CA GLN A 219 -7.50 -24.58 -2.79
C GLN A 219 -6.14 -23.88 -2.72
N SER A 220 -5.89 -23.14 -1.64
CA SER A 220 -4.73 -22.26 -1.51
C SER A 220 -3.62 -22.88 -0.67
N MET A 221 -3.96 -23.75 0.29
CA MET A 221 -3.02 -24.26 1.28
C MET A 221 -2.86 -25.79 1.25
N GLU A 222 -3.64 -26.48 0.41
CA GLU A 222 -3.68 -27.95 0.33
C GLU A 222 -3.94 -28.64 1.69
N ILE A 223 -4.66 -27.95 2.59
CA ILE A 223 -5.03 -28.48 3.91
C ILE A 223 -6.44 -29.07 3.86
N ASP A 224 -6.56 -30.32 4.33
CA ASP A 224 -7.85 -30.99 4.57
C ASP A 224 -8.13 -31.05 6.08
N GLU A 225 -8.70 -29.96 6.61
CA GLU A 225 -9.11 -29.88 8.01
C GLU A 225 -10.46 -30.57 8.25
N THR A 226 -10.60 -31.18 9.43
CA THR A 226 -11.81 -31.91 9.82
C THR A 226 -13.05 -31.00 9.90
N ASP A 227 -14.20 -31.53 9.49
CA ASP A 227 -15.47 -30.79 9.57
C ASP A 227 -15.82 -30.41 11.02
N GLU A 228 -15.47 -31.25 12.01
CA GLU A 228 -15.66 -30.91 13.42
C GLU A 228 -14.83 -29.69 13.84
N LYS A 229 -13.57 -29.60 13.39
CA LYS A 229 -12.69 -28.48 13.74
C LYS A 229 -13.13 -27.19 13.06
N LEU A 230 -13.51 -27.25 11.80
CA LEU A 230 -14.01 -26.08 11.08
C LEU A 230 -15.33 -25.56 11.65
N GLU A 231 -16.20 -26.45 12.16
CA GLU A 231 -17.40 -26.07 12.89
C GLU A 231 -17.05 -25.34 14.20
N GLU A 232 -16.09 -25.86 14.97
CA GLU A 232 -15.60 -25.23 16.21
C GLU A 232 -15.10 -23.80 15.95
N ILE A 233 -14.21 -23.63 14.95
CA ILE A 233 -13.61 -22.34 14.60
C ILE A 233 -14.68 -21.36 14.10
N SER A 234 -15.58 -21.81 13.21
CA SER A 234 -16.66 -20.99 12.67
C SER A 234 -17.62 -20.50 13.77
N MET A 235 -17.88 -21.35 14.78
CA MET A 235 -18.69 -20.98 15.94
C MET A 235 -17.98 -19.95 16.83
N LYS A 236 -16.67 -20.12 17.09
CA LYS A 236 -15.86 -19.14 17.84
C LYS A 236 -15.88 -17.77 17.14
N ILE A 237 -15.64 -17.75 15.83
CA ILE A 237 -15.67 -16.56 14.99
C ILE A 237 -17.02 -15.83 15.11
N LYS A 238 -18.12 -16.55 14.89
CA LYS A 238 -19.47 -15.96 14.94
C LYS A 238 -19.79 -15.39 16.32
N ASN A 239 -19.48 -16.13 17.38
CA ASN A 239 -19.74 -15.70 18.75
C ASN A 239 -18.90 -14.49 19.17
N ALA A 240 -17.65 -14.39 18.69
CA ALA A 240 -16.76 -13.27 19.00
C ALA A 240 -17.26 -11.95 18.40
N VAL A 241 -17.89 -12.01 17.23
CA VAL A 241 -18.41 -10.84 16.50
C VAL A 241 -19.83 -10.45 16.95
N GLN A 242 -20.69 -11.41 17.30
CA GLN A 242 -22.07 -11.13 17.72
C GLN A 242 -22.22 -10.58 19.15
N LYS A 243 -21.23 -10.74 20.03
CA LYS A 243 -21.27 -10.25 21.44
C LYS A 243 -21.01 -8.74 21.62
N THR A 244 -21.08 -7.92 20.56
CA THR A 244 -20.76 -6.46 20.59
C THR A 244 -21.80 -5.63 19.86
#